data_AF-A0A929EWP0-F1
#
_entry.id   AF-A0A929EWP0-F1
#
_cell.length_a   1.000
_cell.length_b   1.000
_cell.length_c   1.000
_cell.angle_alpha   90.00
_cell.angle_beta   90.00
_cell.angle_gamma   90.00
#
_symmetry.space_group_name_H-M   'P 1'
#
loop_
_entity.id
_entity.type
_entity.pdbx_description
1 polymer ?
#
loop_
_entity_poly.entity_id
_entity_poly.type
_entity_poly.pdbx_seq_one_letter_code
_entity_poly.pdbx_strand_id
1 'polypeptide(L)'
;MLISKSFRLLASLFLIAVLTACTTSVKRVDSSEIIDLSGKWNDTDSRLVSEEMIADLLSQPWMRRFSNKHRGAVPTVIVGTVRNRSHEHINMQTFIKDLERALINSGEIDFVASSLERGELRGERLDQASHSSEESAKSEGEEIGADFMLKGSINTIQDRISGKSVMFYQVNLELINIETHKKVWIGEKKIKKFIKNSRFGL
;
A
#
# COMPACT_ATOMS: atom_id res chain seq x y z
N MET A 1 -63.82 -13.54 -21.34
CA MET A 1 -62.83 -12.59 -21.92
C MET A 1 -62.24 -11.59 -20.92
N LEU A 2 -62.86 -11.34 -19.75
CA LEU A 2 -62.35 -10.42 -18.71
C LEU A 2 -61.21 -11.01 -17.85
N ILE A 3 -61.21 -12.33 -17.63
CA ILE A 3 -60.22 -13.03 -16.78
C ILE A 3 -58.81 -13.04 -17.43
N SER A 4 -58.72 -13.19 -18.76
CA SER A 4 -57.43 -13.21 -19.48
C SER A 4 -56.78 -11.82 -19.58
N LYS A 5 -57.57 -10.74 -19.59
CA LYS A 5 -57.05 -9.36 -19.53
C LYS A 5 -56.49 -9.03 -18.14
N SER A 6 -57.18 -9.50 -17.09
CA SER A 6 -56.76 -9.34 -15.70
C SER A 6 -55.46 -10.09 -15.39
N PHE A 7 -55.30 -11.31 -15.94
CA PHE A 7 -54.07 -12.09 -15.81
C PHE A 7 -52.87 -11.45 -16.53
N ARG A 8 -53.07 -10.85 -17.71
CA ARG A 8 -52.03 -10.10 -18.42
C ARG A 8 -51.60 -8.83 -17.68
N LEU A 9 -52.55 -8.14 -17.03
CA LEU A 9 -52.29 -6.96 -16.18
C LEU A 9 -51.50 -7.34 -14.91
N LEU A 10 -51.85 -8.44 -14.26
CA LEU A 10 -51.08 -8.95 -13.10
C LEU A 10 -49.68 -9.42 -13.50
N ALA A 11 -49.54 -10.09 -14.64
CA ALA A 11 -48.24 -10.51 -15.17
C ALA A 11 -47.35 -9.31 -15.56
N SER A 12 -47.92 -8.24 -16.14
CA SER A 12 -47.16 -7.02 -16.43
C SER A 12 -46.76 -6.26 -15.17
N LEU A 13 -47.62 -6.24 -14.15
CA LEU A 13 -47.31 -5.61 -12.86
C LEU A 13 -46.20 -6.35 -12.11
N PHE A 14 -46.18 -7.69 -12.19
CA PHE A 14 -45.11 -8.53 -11.65
C PHE A 14 -43.79 -8.32 -12.41
N LEU A 15 -43.83 -8.16 -13.74
CA LEU A 15 -42.65 -7.89 -14.56
C LEU A 15 -42.05 -6.50 -14.27
N ILE A 16 -42.89 -5.50 -14.00
CA ILE A 16 -42.44 -4.15 -13.60
C ILE A 16 -41.85 -4.17 -12.18
N ALA A 17 -42.42 -4.97 -11.26
CA ALA A 17 -41.87 -5.14 -9.91
C ALA A 17 -40.48 -5.80 -9.93
N VAL A 18 -40.26 -6.79 -10.82
CA VAL A 18 -38.95 -7.46 -10.98
C VAL A 18 -37.88 -6.53 -11.56
N LEU A 19 -38.25 -5.48 -12.30
CA LEU A 19 -37.31 -4.54 -12.91
C LEU A 19 -36.83 -3.40 -11.98
N THR A 20 -37.33 -3.31 -10.75
CA THR A 20 -36.96 -2.22 -9.81
C THR A 20 -35.87 -2.58 -8.81
N ALA A 21 -35.35 -3.81 -8.81
CA ALA A 21 -34.44 -4.29 -7.79
C ALA A 21 -32.97 -4.32 -8.27
N CYS A 22 -32.37 -3.16 -8.52
CA CYS A 22 -30.90 -2.99 -8.53
C CYS A 22 -30.58 -1.51 -8.29
N THR A 23 -30.75 -1.05 -7.05
CA THR A 23 -30.14 0.19 -6.60
C THR A 23 -28.83 -0.15 -5.88
N THR A 24 -27.75 0.53 -6.24
CA THR A 24 -26.46 0.41 -5.55
C THR A 24 -26.57 1.09 -4.19
N SER A 25 -26.50 0.31 -3.11
CA SER A 25 -26.47 0.86 -1.76
C SER A 25 -25.03 1.21 -1.38
N VAL A 26 -24.74 2.50 -1.22
CA VAL A 26 -23.45 2.98 -0.74
C VAL A 26 -23.59 3.40 0.71
N LYS A 27 -22.93 2.66 1.62
CA LYS A 27 -22.78 3.06 3.02
C LYS A 27 -21.33 3.44 3.27
N ARG A 28 -21.12 4.56 3.95
CA ARG A 28 -19.80 4.91 4.49
C ARG A 28 -19.61 4.07 5.74
N VAL A 29 -18.51 3.34 5.78
CA VAL A 29 -18.06 2.50 6.88
C VAL A 29 -16.77 3.08 7.44
N ASP A 30 -16.46 2.76 8.68
CA ASP A 30 -15.22 3.20 9.30
C ASP A 30 -14.02 2.50 8.65
N SER A 31 -12.90 3.21 8.49
CA SER A 31 -11.69 2.64 7.88
C SER A 31 -11.03 1.54 8.71
N SER A 32 -11.38 1.39 9.99
CA SER A 32 -10.92 0.30 10.86
C SER A 32 -11.78 -0.96 10.76
N GLU A 33 -12.96 -0.88 10.13
CA GLU A 33 -13.86 -2.01 9.96
C GLU A 33 -13.26 -3.00 8.94
N ILE A 34 -13.08 -4.26 9.37
CA ILE A 34 -12.52 -5.30 8.50
C ILE A 34 -13.62 -5.83 7.59
N ILE A 35 -13.52 -5.53 6.30
CA ILE A 35 -14.47 -6.01 5.28
C ILE A 35 -13.73 -6.81 4.22
N ASP A 36 -13.89 -8.13 4.25
CA ASP A 36 -13.36 -9.04 3.23
C ASP A 36 -14.46 -9.43 2.24
N LEU A 37 -14.41 -8.89 1.01
CA LEU A 37 -15.36 -9.23 -0.05
C LEU A 37 -14.85 -10.35 -0.96
N SER A 38 -13.70 -10.12 -1.60
CA SER A 38 -13.17 -10.99 -2.66
C SER A 38 -12.07 -11.94 -2.18
N GLY A 39 -11.56 -11.74 -0.96
CA GLY A 39 -10.37 -12.41 -0.44
C GLY A 39 -9.05 -11.99 -1.10
N LYS A 40 -9.07 -10.97 -1.97
CA LYS A 40 -7.87 -10.31 -2.51
C LYS A 40 -7.20 -9.42 -1.46
N TRP A 41 -6.06 -8.83 -1.82
CA TRP A 41 -5.40 -7.82 -1.01
C TRP A 41 -6.33 -6.62 -0.74
N ASN A 42 -6.43 -6.21 0.51
CA ASN A 42 -7.21 -5.05 0.94
C ASN A 42 -6.44 -4.13 1.90
N ASP A 43 -7.13 -3.08 2.37
CA ASP A 43 -6.64 -2.11 3.34
C ASP A 43 -6.18 -2.78 4.65
N THR A 44 -6.91 -3.80 5.12
CA THR A 44 -6.59 -4.52 6.33
C THR A 44 -5.28 -5.28 6.18
N ASP A 45 -5.03 -5.95 5.05
CA ASP A 45 -3.74 -6.60 4.78
C ASP A 45 -2.60 -5.59 4.75
N SER A 46 -2.81 -4.46 4.06
CA SER A 46 -1.81 -3.38 3.95
C SER A 46 -1.42 -2.85 5.33
N ARG A 47 -2.41 -2.62 6.18
CA ARG A 47 -2.19 -2.16 7.55
C ARG A 47 -1.46 -3.20 8.39
N LEU A 48 -1.90 -4.47 8.38
CA LEU A 48 -1.26 -5.54 9.15
C LEU A 48 0.19 -5.80 8.74
N VAL A 49 0.50 -5.70 7.44
CA VAL A 49 1.89 -5.79 6.96
C VAL A 49 2.69 -4.58 7.42
N SER A 50 2.15 -3.38 7.29
CA SER A 50 2.86 -2.15 7.68
C SER A 50 3.17 -2.13 9.17
N GLU A 51 2.19 -2.41 10.03
CA GLU A 51 2.35 -2.45 11.49
C GLU A 51 3.46 -3.44 11.91
N GLU A 52 3.46 -4.66 11.36
CA GLU A 52 4.50 -5.65 11.65
C GLU A 52 5.87 -5.18 11.17
N MET A 53 5.96 -4.73 9.92
CA MET A 53 7.22 -4.34 9.30
C MET A 53 7.87 -3.16 10.03
N ILE A 54 7.06 -2.21 10.47
CA ILE A 54 7.53 -1.04 11.23
C ILE A 54 8.03 -1.47 12.60
N ALA A 55 7.24 -2.25 13.32
CA ALA A 55 7.61 -2.73 14.65
C ALA A 55 8.91 -3.56 14.59
N ASP A 56 9.01 -4.47 13.61
CA ASP A 56 10.22 -5.27 13.41
C ASP A 56 11.39 -4.36 13.02
N LEU A 57 11.26 -3.51 12.00
CA LEU A 57 12.32 -2.60 11.55
C LEU A 57 12.91 -1.77 12.70
N LEU A 58 12.06 -1.13 13.50
CA LEU A 58 12.50 -0.24 14.58
C LEU A 58 13.08 -0.98 15.78
N SER A 59 12.64 -2.21 16.05
CA SER A 59 13.13 -3.01 17.18
C SER A 59 14.53 -3.60 16.96
N GLN A 60 14.99 -3.64 15.72
CA GLN A 60 16.15 -4.42 15.33
C GLN A 60 17.49 -3.72 15.63
N PRO A 61 18.58 -4.47 15.90
CA PRO A 61 19.84 -3.89 16.36
C PRO A 61 20.51 -2.89 15.42
N TRP A 62 20.14 -2.84 14.14
CA TRP A 62 20.72 -1.90 13.18
C TRP A 62 20.47 -0.44 13.59
N MET A 63 19.28 -0.16 14.13
CA MET A 63 18.87 1.19 14.54
C MET A 63 19.77 1.71 15.67
N ARG A 64 19.92 0.91 16.74
CA ARG A 64 20.84 1.22 17.84
C ARG A 64 22.30 1.35 17.38
N ARG A 65 22.76 0.48 16.47
CA ARG A 65 24.12 0.57 15.92
C ARG A 65 24.33 1.86 15.13
N PHE A 66 23.35 2.27 14.34
CA PHE A 66 23.41 3.51 13.58
C PHE A 66 23.45 4.71 14.52
N SER A 67 22.51 4.80 15.44
CA SER A 67 22.42 5.89 16.43
C SER A 67 23.73 6.03 17.23
N ASN A 68 24.27 4.92 17.75
CA ASN A 68 25.54 4.93 18.48
C ASN A 68 26.73 5.42 17.63
N LYS A 69 26.77 5.04 16.35
CA LYS A 69 27.84 5.45 15.43
C LYS A 69 27.74 6.94 15.05
N HIS A 70 26.53 7.48 14.99
CA HIS A 70 26.26 8.85 14.54
C HIS A 70 25.77 9.77 15.66
N ARG A 71 26.18 9.51 16.91
CA ARG A 71 25.93 10.37 18.08
C ARG A 71 24.45 10.71 18.30
N GLY A 72 23.56 9.74 18.09
CA GLY A 72 22.13 9.93 18.29
C GLY A 72 21.36 10.45 17.07
N ALA A 73 22.01 10.65 15.92
CA ALA A 73 21.32 11.03 14.70
C ALA A 73 20.33 9.96 14.23
N VAL A 74 19.20 10.41 13.68
CA VAL A 74 18.22 9.56 13.01
C VAL A 74 18.72 9.18 11.61
N PRO A 75 18.52 7.92 11.17
CA PRO A 75 18.91 7.50 9.83
C PRO A 75 18.02 8.15 8.77
N THR A 76 18.65 8.59 7.68
CA THR A 76 17.94 9.05 6.49
C THR A 76 17.74 7.89 5.53
N VAL A 77 16.50 7.65 5.12
CA VAL A 77 16.10 6.52 4.26
C VAL A 77 15.50 7.03 2.96
N ILE A 78 15.81 6.36 1.85
CA ILE A 78 15.07 6.51 0.59
C ILE A 78 14.25 5.26 0.31
N VAL A 79 12.99 5.43 -0.10
CA VAL A 79 12.21 4.32 -0.62
C VAL A 79 12.63 4.02 -2.06
N GLY A 80 13.21 2.83 -2.25
CA GLY A 80 13.48 2.26 -3.55
C GLY A 80 12.28 1.50 -4.11
N THR A 81 12.51 0.75 -5.18
CA THR A 81 11.44 -0.03 -5.82
C THR A 81 10.89 -1.13 -4.91
N VAL A 82 9.59 -1.13 -4.69
CA VAL A 82 8.84 -2.28 -4.16
C VAL A 82 8.14 -2.99 -5.32
N ARG A 83 8.54 -4.22 -5.62
CA ARG A 83 8.04 -4.96 -6.78
C ARG A 83 6.77 -5.73 -6.46
N ASN A 84 5.72 -5.50 -7.24
CA ASN A 84 4.57 -6.40 -7.25
C ASN A 84 4.90 -7.64 -8.10
N ARG A 85 5.02 -8.80 -7.46
CA ARG A 85 5.18 -10.14 -8.07
C ARG A 85 3.95 -11.01 -7.81
N SER A 86 2.80 -10.38 -7.60
CA SER A 86 1.54 -11.09 -7.44
C SER A 86 0.83 -11.30 -8.77
N HIS A 87 -0.19 -12.15 -8.75
CA HIS A 87 -1.10 -12.36 -9.88
C HIS A 87 -2.18 -11.26 -9.98
N GLU A 88 -2.12 -10.24 -9.12
CA GLU A 88 -3.11 -9.18 -9.04
C GLU A 88 -2.49 -7.78 -9.09
N HIS A 89 -3.31 -6.80 -9.44
CA HIS A 89 -2.88 -5.40 -9.41
C HIS A 89 -3.03 -4.86 -7.98
N ILE A 90 -1.95 -4.92 -7.20
CA ILE A 90 -1.87 -4.30 -5.88
C ILE A 90 -1.43 -2.85 -6.04
N ASN A 91 -2.16 -1.92 -5.41
CA ASN A 91 -1.74 -0.53 -5.35
C ASN A 91 -0.55 -0.38 -4.38
N MET A 92 0.65 -0.53 -4.94
CA MET A 92 1.90 -0.42 -4.17
C MET A 92 2.12 0.96 -3.56
N GLN A 93 1.60 2.03 -4.19
CA GLN A 93 1.79 3.39 -3.69
C GLN A 93 1.09 3.60 -2.35
N THR A 94 -0.12 3.07 -2.17
CA THR A 94 -0.85 3.16 -0.90
C THR A 94 -0.08 2.48 0.22
N PHE A 95 0.37 1.25 -0.02
CA PHE A 95 1.18 0.50 0.94
C PHE A 95 2.48 1.23 1.32
N ILE A 96 3.21 1.74 0.32
CA ILE A 96 4.46 2.49 0.56
C ILE A 96 4.19 3.76 1.36
N LYS A 97 3.18 4.55 0.99
CA LYS A 97 2.87 5.81 1.66
C LYS A 97 2.40 5.59 3.10
N ASP A 98 1.72 4.49 3.37
CA ASP A 98 1.35 4.11 4.74
C ASP A 98 2.56 3.78 5.60
N LEU A 99 3.51 3.02 5.03
CA LEU A 99 4.78 2.71 5.68
C LEU A 99 5.63 3.96 5.93
N GLU A 100 5.82 4.82 4.92
CA GLU A 100 6.53 6.10 5.03
C GLU A 100 5.92 6.96 6.13
N ARG A 101 4.60 7.16 6.10
CA ARG A 101 3.88 8.00 7.07
C ARG A 101 4.09 7.51 8.50
N ALA A 102 3.94 6.20 8.73
CA ALA A 102 4.04 5.67 10.07
C ALA A 102 5.49 5.67 10.61
N LEU A 103 6.50 5.48 9.74
CA LEU A 103 7.90 5.62 10.12
C LEU A 103 8.29 7.08 10.37
N ILE A 104 7.83 8.04 9.56
CA ILE A 104 8.02 9.48 9.82
C ILE A 104 7.38 9.87 11.15
N ASN A 105 6.13 9.44 11.38
CA ASN A 105 5.40 9.75 12.62
C ASN A 105 6.04 9.14 13.88
N SER A 106 6.86 8.09 13.73
CA SER A 106 7.61 7.52 14.85
C SER A 106 8.74 8.44 15.34
N GLY A 107 9.22 9.36 14.50
CA GLY A 107 10.37 10.22 14.78
C GLY A 107 11.72 9.50 14.77
N GLU A 108 11.74 8.21 14.44
CA GLU A 108 12.94 7.37 14.46
C GLU A 108 13.65 7.32 13.09
N ILE A 109 12.99 7.74 12.00
CA ILE A 109 13.53 7.66 10.63
C ILE A 109 13.10 8.89 9.83
N ASP A 110 14.06 9.52 9.16
CA ASP A 110 13.80 10.55 8.15
C ASP A 110 13.73 9.94 6.75
N PHE A 111 12.87 10.49 5.89
CA PHE A 111 12.80 10.09 4.48
C PHE A 111 13.22 11.23 3.57
N VAL A 112 14.03 10.90 2.57
CA VAL A 112 14.25 11.78 1.41
C VAL A 112 13.28 11.45 0.30
N ALA A 113 13.01 12.46 -0.54
CA ALA A 113 12.23 12.29 -1.75
C ALA A 113 12.76 11.14 -2.62
N SER A 114 11.82 10.36 -3.17
CA SER A 114 12.11 9.28 -4.11
C SER A 114 12.80 9.81 -5.36
N SER A 115 13.34 8.91 -6.20
CA SER A 115 13.98 9.32 -7.45
C SER A 115 13.05 10.09 -8.39
N LEU A 116 11.75 9.78 -8.34
CA LEU A 116 10.74 10.46 -9.15
C LEU A 116 10.47 11.88 -8.60
N GLU A 117 10.15 11.99 -7.31
CA GLU A 117 9.88 13.27 -6.64
C GLU A 117 11.08 14.22 -6.72
N ARG A 118 12.33 13.72 -6.63
CA ARG A 118 13.53 14.54 -6.83
C ARG A 118 13.64 15.12 -8.23
N GLY A 119 13.17 14.42 -9.25
CA GLY A 119 13.13 14.94 -10.62
C GLY A 119 12.22 16.17 -10.72
N GLU A 120 11.02 16.08 -10.13
CA GLU A 120 10.05 17.17 -10.06
C GLU A 120 10.60 18.35 -9.24
N LEU A 121 11.15 18.10 -8.05
CA LEU A 121 11.73 19.13 -7.18
C LEU A 121 12.93 19.84 -7.81
N ARG A 122 13.78 19.13 -8.55
CA ARG A 122 14.89 19.76 -9.29
C ARG A 122 14.37 20.65 -10.42
N GLY A 123 13.33 20.23 -11.12
CA GLY A 123 12.65 21.05 -12.13
C GLY A 123 12.08 22.33 -11.54
N GLU A 124 11.37 22.22 -10.42
CA GLU A 124 10.82 23.37 -9.67
C GLU A 124 11.93 24.31 -9.18
N ARG A 125 13.03 23.77 -8.64
CA ARG A 125 14.17 24.59 -8.20
C ARG A 125 14.82 25.37 -9.35
N LEU A 126 14.93 24.77 -10.54
CA LEU A 126 15.44 25.45 -11.73
C LEU A 126 14.52 26.60 -12.17
N ASP A 127 13.21 26.40 -12.10
CA ASP A 127 12.25 27.47 -12.38
C ASP A 127 12.37 28.61 -11.34
N GLN A 128 12.44 28.25 -10.05
CA GLN A 128 12.65 29.21 -8.97
C GLN A 128 13.97 29.99 -9.10
N ALA A 129 15.04 29.37 -9.59
CA ALA A 129 16.31 30.07 -9.82
C ALA A 129 16.18 31.22 -10.84
N SER A 130 15.21 31.15 -11.74
CA SER A 130 14.94 32.20 -12.74
C SER A 130 13.92 33.24 -12.28
N HIS A 131 13.02 32.88 -11.36
CA HIS A 131 11.85 33.70 -11.02
C HIS A 131 11.75 34.14 -9.55
N SER A 132 12.52 33.53 -8.63
CA SER A 132 12.50 33.85 -7.19
C SER A 132 13.53 34.91 -6.83
N SER A 133 13.32 35.59 -5.70
CA SER A 133 14.34 36.50 -5.15
C SER A 133 15.60 35.74 -4.74
N GLU A 134 16.76 36.41 -4.79
CA GLU A 134 18.05 35.83 -4.42
C GLU A 134 18.07 35.32 -2.97
N GLU A 135 17.39 36.02 -2.05
CA GLU A 135 17.29 35.61 -0.64
C GLU A 135 16.48 34.31 -0.45
N SER A 136 15.44 34.10 -1.25
CA SER A 136 14.56 32.92 -1.14
C SER A 136 15.03 31.71 -1.95
N ALA A 137 15.82 31.94 -3.01
CA ALA A 137 16.26 30.92 -3.94
C ALA A 137 17.10 29.84 -3.22
N LYS A 138 16.95 28.59 -3.66
CA LYS A 138 17.67 27.45 -3.06
C LYS A 138 18.88 27.08 -3.91
N SER A 139 20.03 26.91 -3.25
CA SER A 139 21.27 26.49 -3.89
C SER A 139 21.15 25.07 -4.46
N GLU A 140 21.93 24.82 -5.53
CA GLU A 140 22.12 23.48 -6.07
C GLU A 140 23.07 22.67 -5.17
N GLY A 141 23.00 21.33 -5.26
CA GLY A 141 23.92 20.44 -4.53
C GLY A 141 23.59 20.19 -3.06
N GLU A 142 22.70 20.98 -2.45
CA GLU A 142 22.31 20.87 -1.02
C GLU A 142 21.23 19.79 -0.75
N GLU A 143 21.15 18.76 -1.58
CA GLU A 143 20.23 17.64 -1.33
C GLU A 143 20.79 16.69 -0.27
N ILE A 144 19.97 16.36 0.73
CA ILE A 144 20.34 15.37 1.75
C ILE A 144 20.50 14.00 1.08
N GLY A 145 21.65 13.36 1.31
CA GLY A 145 21.92 11.98 0.91
C GLY A 145 21.28 10.99 1.89
N ALA A 146 20.65 9.94 1.38
CA ALA A 146 20.16 8.85 2.21
C ALA A 146 21.30 7.94 2.68
N ASP A 147 21.20 7.47 3.92
CA ASP A 147 22.10 6.45 4.50
C ASP A 147 21.71 5.04 4.04
N PHE A 148 20.40 4.80 3.89
CA PHE A 148 19.84 3.51 3.54
C PHE A 148 18.79 3.61 2.44
N MET A 149 18.65 2.53 1.68
CA MET A 149 17.56 2.31 0.74
C MET A 149 16.67 1.19 1.25
N LEU A 150 15.39 1.49 1.40
CA LEU A 150 14.35 0.50 1.68
C LEU A 150 13.82 -0.06 0.36
N LYS A 151 13.88 -1.37 0.18
CA LYS A 151 13.38 -2.07 -1.02
C LYS A 151 12.45 -3.19 -0.60
N GLY A 152 11.68 -3.71 -1.55
CA GLY A 152 10.85 -4.87 -1.23
C GLY A 152 10.19 -5.55 -2.40
N SER A 153 9.39 -6.56 -2.07
CA SER A 153 8.50 -7.21 -3.01
C SER A 153 7.28 -7.83 -2.32
N ILE A 154 6.17 -7.85 -3.02
CA ILE A 154 4.97 -8.60 -2.64
C ILE A 154 4.83 -9.77 -3.60
N ASN A 155 4.74 -10.98 -3.06
CA ASN A 155 4.61 -12.23 -3.81
C ASN A 155 3.29 -12.89 -3.42
N THR A 156 2.67 -13.58 -4.37
CA THR A 156 1.45 -14.36 -4.08
C THR A 156 1.55 -15.78 -4.60
N ILE A 157 0.98 -16.71 -3.85
CA ILE A 157 0.73 -18.09 -4.29
C ILE A 157 -0.77 -18.33 -4.17
N GLN A 158 -1.38 -18.76 -5.27
CA GLN A 158 -2.79 -19.12 -5.31
C GLN A 158 -2.94 -20.62 -5.51
N ASP A 159 -3.76 -21.25 -4.67
CA ASP A 159 -4.21 -22.62 -4.85
C ASP A 159 -5.74 -22.63 -4.91
N ARG A 160 -6.33 -23.32 -5.88
CA ARG A 160 -7.78 -23.33 -6.10
C ARG A 160 -8.27 -24.71 -6.50
N ILE A 161 -9.28 -25.19 -5.79
CA ILE A 161 -10.01 -26.41 -6.13
C ILE A 161 -11.50 -26.25 -5.83
N SER A 162 -12.36 -26.52 -6.82
CA SER A 162 -13.81 -26.72 -6.67
C SER A 162 -14.52 -25.82 -5.65
N GLY A 163 -14.55 -24.50 -5.90
CA GLY A 163 -15.24 -23.52 -5.07
C GLY A 163 -14.50 -23.10 -3.79
N LYS A 164 -13.29 -23.63 -3.56
CA LYS A 164 -12.38 -23.22 -2.51
C LYS A 164 -11.10 -22.66 -3.13
N SER A 165 -10.54 -21.63 -2.52
CA SER A 165 -9.20 -21.15 -2.87
C SER A 165 -8.45 -20.73 -1.62
N VAL A 166 -7.13 -20.90 -1.67
CA VAL A 166 -6.19 -20.38 -0.69
C VAL A 166 -5.35 -19.33 -1.39
N MET A 167 -5.37 -18.11 -0.84
CA MET A 167 -4.48 -17.03 -1.24
C MET A 167 -3.40 -16.87 -0.19
N PHE A 168 -2.15 -17.00 -0.60
CA PHE A 168 -1.00 -16.75 0.25
C PHE A 168 -0.26 -15.52 -0.26
N TYR A 169 -0.05 -14.56 0.62
CA TYR A 169 0.71 -13.33 0.39
C TYR A 169 1.98 -13.37 1.21
N GLN A 170 3.09 -12.98 0.60
CA GLN A 170 4.37 -12.83 1.26
C GLN A 170 4.97 -11.48 0.87
N VAL A 171 5.07 -10.59 1.85
CA VAL A 171 5.72 -9.30 1.71
C VAL A 171 7.11 -9.39 2.33
N ASN A 172 8.12 -9.04 1.54
CA ASN A 172 9.51 -8.97 1.97
C ASN A 172 10.00 -7.53 1.81
N LEU A 173 10.55 -6.96 2.87
CA LEU A 173 11.21 -5.66 2.85
C LEU A 173 12.67 -5.81 3.27
N GLU A 174 13.54 -4.98 2.71
CA GLU A 174 14.98 -5.01 2.95
C GLU A 174 15.51 -3.60 3.12
N LEU A 175 16.29 -3.36 4.18
CA LEU A 175 17.00 -2.10 4.38
C LEU A 175 18.47 -2.30 4.02
N ILE A 176 18.94 -1.54 3.04
CA ILE A 176 20.27 -1.69 2.46
C ILE A 176 21.07 -0.41 2.68
N ASN A 177 22.25 -0.52 3.27
CA ASN A 177 23.15 0.62 3.42
C ASN A 177 23.68 1.06 2.04
N ILE A 178 23.52 2.35 1.70
CA ILE A 178 23.83 2.87 0.37
C ILE A 178 25.34 2.85 0.08
N GLU A 179 26.17 3.15 1.07
CA GLU A 179 27.63 3.18 0.90
C GLU A 179 28.24 1.77 0.75
N THR A 180 27.82 0.84 1.60
CA THR A 180 28.45 -0.50 1.71
C THR A 180 27.68 -1.61 1.00
N HIS A 181 26.47 -1.32 0.50
CA HIS A 181 25.53 -2.28 -0.08
C HIS A 181 25.14 -3.47 0.84
N LYS A 182 25.41 -3.37 2.14
CA LYS A 182 25.05 -4.40 3.11
C LYS A 182 23.57 -4.31 3.45
N LYS A 183 22.87 -5.44 3.40
CA LYS A 183 21.54 -5.57 3.99
C LYS A 183 21.70 -5.53 5.51
N VAL A 184 21.14 -4.52 6.15
CA VAL A 184 21.21 -4.34 7.61
C VAL A 184 19.96 -4.84 8.32
N TRP A 185 18.88 -5.01 7.57
CA TRP A 185 17.61 -5.56 8.02
C TRP A 185 16.86 -6.22 6.86
N ILE A 186 16.14 -7.30 7.17
CA ILE A 186 15.23 -8.00 6.26
C ILE A 186 14.01 -8.38 7.08
N GLY A 187 12.84 -7.86 6.69
CA GLY A 187 11.55 -8.17 7.31
C GLY A 187 10.68 -8.99 6.38
N GLU A 188 9.88 -9.89 6.96
CA GLU A 188 8.92 -10.71 6.24
C GLU A 188 7.57 -10.74 6.98
N LYS A 189 6.48 -10.60 6.22
CA LYS A 189 5.12 -10.86 6.70
C LYS A 189 4.40 -11.75 5.72
N LYS A 190 3.74 -12.76 6.27
CA LYS A 190 2.94 -13.74 5.53
C LYS A 190 1.48 -13.59 5.93
N ILE A 191 0.60 -13.55 4.94
CA ILE A 191 -0.85 -13.58 5.13
C ILE A 191 -1.40 -14.76 4.34
N LYS A 192 -2.26 -15.56 4.97
CA LYS A 192 -2.91 -16.71 4.33
C LYS A 192 -4.41 -16.59 4.50
N LYS A 193 -5.13 -16.46 3.38
CA LYS A 193 -6.59 -16.35 3.35
C LYS A 193 -7.19 -17.62 2.76
N PHE A 194 -8.18 -18.18 3.46
CA PHE A 194 -9.01 -19.26 2.93
C PHE A 194 -10.33 -18.66 2.43
N ILE A 195 -10.64 -18.89 1.16
CA ILE A 195 -11.79 -18.34 0.46
C ILE A 195 -12.70 -19.49 0.08
N LYS A 196 -13.99 -19.37 0.43
CA LYS A 196 -15.03 -20.32 0.04
C LYS A 196 -16.08 -19.58 -0.77
N ASN A 197 -16.13 -19.86 -2.07
CA ASN A 197 -17.14 -19.32 -2.95
C ASN A 197 -18.41 -20.16 -2.80
N SER A 198 -19.52 -19.53 -2.44
CA SER A 198 -20.83 -20.19 -2.52
C SER A 198 -21.19 -20.40 -3.99
N ARG A 199 -21.87 -21.51 -4.32
CA ARG A 199 -22.26 -21.89 -5.69
C ARG A 199 -23.22 -20.88 -6.38
N PHE A 200 -23.60 -19.80 -5.71
CA PHE A 200 -24.57 -18.80 -6.17
C PHE A 200 -24.01 -17.36 -6.21
N GLY A 201 -22.70 -17.16 -6.12
CA GLY A 201 -22.10 -15.83 -6.32
C GLY A 201 -21.94 -15.53 -7.81
N LEU A 202 -22.85 -14.73 -8.37
CA LEU A 202 -22.61 -13.90 -9.57
C LEU A 202 -21.66 -12.75 -9.19
#